data_AF-A0A0M2V5M1-F1
#
_entry.id   AF-A0A0M2V5M1-F1
#
_cell.length_a   1.000
_cell.length_b   1.000
_cell.length_c   1.000
_cell.angle_alpha   90.00
_cell.angle_beta   90.00
_cell.angle_gamma   90.00
#
_symmetry.space_group_name_H-M   'P 1'
#
loop_
_entity.id
_entity.type
_entity.pdbx_description
1 polymer ?
#
loop_
_entity_poly.entity_id
_entity_poly.type
_entity_poly.pdbx_seq_one_letter_code
_entity_poly.pdbx_strand_id
1 'polypeptide(L)'
;MKNELDGKLLLNVYAKVEKHGKAVTTDHGAGFSLDGLTVSQGFDGYEVYFASAKVQLSMGFHHKWHSDAQNEKDMDAFIELIKHINNHYN
;
A
#
# COMPACT_ATOMS: atom_id res chain seq x y z
N MET A 1 6.56 -6.86 14.92
CA MET A 1 6.50 -6.76 13.44
C MET A 1 5.11 -7.03 12.87
N LYS A 2 4.45 -8.19 13.09
CA LYS A 2 3.06 -8.45 12.60
C LYS A 2 1.96 -7.47 13.09
N ASN A 3 2.23 -6.66 14.12
CA ASN A 3 1.26 -5.72 14.70
C ASN A 3 1.46 -4.25 14.28
N GLU A 4 2.41 -3.94 13.38
CA GLU A 4 2.65 -2.55 12.96
C GLU A 4 1.83 -2.14 11.72
N LEU A 5 1.44 -3.13 10.90
CA LEU A 5 0.56 -2.95 9.77
C LEU A 5 -0.85 -3.41 10.16
N ASP A 6 -1.67 -2.47 10.59
CA ASP A 6 -3.12 -2.68 10.74
C ASP A 6 -3.87 -2.17 9.49
N GLY A 7 -5.06 -2.72 9.25
CA GLY A 7 -5.86 -2.34 8.08
C GLY A 7 -6.26 -0.87 8.06
N LYS A 8 -6.39 -0.22 9.23
CA LYS A 8 -6.76 1.19 9.32
C LYS A 8 -5.61 2.08 8.84
N LEU A 9 -4.37 1.75 9.18
CA LEU A 9 -3.16 2.42 8.69
C LEU A 9 -3.08 2.32 7.16
N LEU A 10 -3.27 1.11 6.62
CA LEU A 10 -3.24 0.87 5.18
C LEU A 10 -4.31 1.69 4.44
N LEU A 11 -5.55 1.70 4.93
CA LEU A 11 -6.63 2.50 4.34
C LEU A 11 -6.36 4.01 4.43
N ASN A 12 -5.78 4.48 5.54
CA ASN A 12 -5.41 5.89 5.68
C ASN A 12 -4.31 6.29 4.69
N VAL A 13 -3.30 5.44 4.53
CA VAL A 13 -2.24 5.66 3.54
C VAL A 13 -2.80 5.62 2.12
N TYR A 14 -3.70 4.68 1.81
CA TYR A 14 -4.37 4.64 0.51
C TYR A 14 -5.03 5.98 0.18
N ALA A 15 -5.86 6.51 1.10
CA ALA A 15 -6.54 7.79 0.89
C ALA A 15 -5.55 8.97 0.71
N LYS A 16 -4.40 8.94 1.39
CA LYS A 16 -3.34 9.95 1.23
C LYS A 16 -2.64 9.84 -0.12
N VAL A 17 -2.34 8.64 -0.58
CA VAL A 17 -1.73 8.41 -1.89
C VAL A 17 -2.69 8.79 -3.01
N GLU A 18 -3.98 8.49 -2.87
CA GLU A 18 -5.00 8.91 -3.83
C GLU A 18 -5.13 10.45 -3.90
N LYS A 19 -5.09 11.12 -2.74
CA LYS A 19 -5.24 12.58 -2.65
C LYS A 19 -4.01 13.36 -3.14
N HIS A 20 -2.81 12.90 -2.80
CA HIS A 20 -1.56 13.64 -3.03
C HIS A 20 -0.68 13.03 -4.13
N GLY A 21 -0.92 11.78 -4.50
CA GLY A 21 -0.18 11.07 -5.53
C GLY A 21 -0.62 11.44 -6.94
N LYS A 22 0.07 10.85 -7.91
CA LYS A 22 -0.23 11.01 -9.33
C LYS A 22 -0.97 9.77 -9.82
N ALA A 23 -2.02 9.98 -10.63
CA ALA A 23 -2.71 8.88 -11.27
C ALA A 23 -1.76 8.10 -12.18
N VAL A 24 -1.76 6.78 -12.03
CA VAL A 24 -0.96 5.82 -12.82
C VAL A 24 -1.84 4.66 -13.24
N THR A 25 -1.39 3.91 -14.24
CA THR A 25 -2.02 2.64 -14.63
C THR A 25 -1.20 1.51 -14.04
N THR A 26 -1.86 0.63 -13.29
CA THR A 26 -1.30 -0.61 -12.74
C THR A 26 -1.91 -1.80 -13.48
N ASP A 27 -1.37 -3.00 -13.24
CA ASP A 27 -1.92 -4.25 -13.81
C ASP A 27 -3.36 -4.53 -13.35
N HIS A 28 -3.77 -3.91 -12.22
CA HIS A 28 -5.12 -4.02 -11.67
C HIS A 28 -6.07 -2.93 -12.19
N GLY A 29 -5.57 -1.94 -12.93
CA GLY A 29 -6.37 -0.85 -13.51
C GLY A 29 -5.85 0.54 -13.14
N ALA A 30 -6.76 1.44 -12.74
CA ALA A 30 -6.38 2.77 -12.28
C ALA A 30 -5.77 2.70 -10.88
N GLY A 31 -4.68 3.43 -10.68
CA GLY A 31 -4.02 3.56 -9.38
C GLY A 31 -3.40 4.93 -9.19
N PHE A 32 -2.74 5.11 -8.06
CA PHE A 32 -2.07 6.34 -7.68
C PHE A 32 -0.68 6.02 -7.14
N SER A 33 0.31 6.86 -7.49
CA SER A 33 1.69 6.71 -7.03
C SER A 33 2.16 7.95 -6.27
N LEU A 34 2.72 7.75 -5.09
CA LEU A 34 3.28 8.78 -4.21
C LEU A 34 4.53 8.25 -3.52
N ASP A 35 5.64 8.98 -3.61
CA ASP A 35 6.92 8.67 -2.95
C ASP A 35 7.42 7.23 -3.15
N GLY A 36 7.13 6.64 -4.31
CA GLY A 36 7.54 5.27 -4.64
C GLY A 36 6.60 4.18 -4.11
N LEU A 37 5.50 4.57 -3.45
CA LEU A 37 4.37 3.69 -3.15
C LEU A 37 3.30 3.86 -4.22
N THR A 38 2.86 2.76 -4.82
CA THR A 38 1.74 2.72 -5.76
C THR A 38 0.58 1.98 -5.11
N VAL A 39 -0.61 2.56 -5.15
CA VAL A 39 -1.83 1.93 -4.68
C VAL A 39 -2.81 1.75 -5.83
N SER A 40 -3.54 0.64 -5.81
CA SER A 40 -4.62 0.40 -6.77
C SER A 40 -5.69 -0.47 -6.14
N GLN A 41 -6.88 -0.45 -6.72
CA GLN A 41 -7.99 -1.29 -6.32
C GLN A 41 -8.22 -2.39 -7.35
N GLY A 42 -8.61 -3.59 -6.89
CA GLY A 42 -9.04 -4.67 -7.75
C GLY A 42 -10.35 -4.35 -8.47
N PHE A 43 -10.58 -5.04 -9.59
CA PHE A 43 -11.75 -4.82 -10.45
C PHE A 43 -13.10 -4.95 -9.73
N ASP A 44 -13.18 -5.84 -8.75
CA ASP A 44 -14.38 -6.09 -7.95
C ASP A 44 -14.57 -5.09 -6.80
N GLY A 45 -13.56 -4.26 -6.54
CA GLY A 45 -13.54 -3.31 -5.44
C GLY A 45 -13.25 -3.93 -4.07
N TYR A 46 -13.05 -5.25 -3.99
CA TYR A 46 -12.88 -5.98 -2.73
C TYR A 46 -11.43 -6.10 -2.27
N GLU A 47 -10.48 -5.86 -3.17
CA GLU A 47 -9.07 -5.91 -2.86
C GLU A 47 -8.41 -4.57 -3.12
N VAL A 48 -7.49 -4.20 -2.23
CA VAL A 48 -6.57 -3.08 -2.44
C VAL A 48 -5.15 -3.59 -2.45
N TYR A 49 -4.34 -3.03 -3.33
CA TYR A 49 -2.95 -3.39 -3.55
C TYR A 49 -2.07 -2.20 -3.23
N PHE A 50 -0.94 -2.47 -2.59
CA PHE A 50 0.11 -1.53 -2.25
C PHE A 50 1.42 -2.09 -2.78
N ALA A 51 2.04 -1.42 -3.73
CA ALA A 51 3.26 -1.86 -4.38
C ALA A 51 4.38 -0.84 -4.21
N SER A 52 5.54 -1.31 -3.79
CA SER A 52 6.80 -0.60 -3.82
C SER A 52 7.72 -1.25 -4.85
N ALA A 53 8.96 -0.78 -4.97
CA ALA A 53 9.95 -1.37 -5.87
C ALA A 53 10.28 -2.86 -5.59
N LYS A 54 10.00 -3.37 -4.39
CA LYS A 54 10.40 -4.73 -3.97
C LYS A 54 9.34 -5.56 -3.26
N VAL A 55 8.27 -4.91 -2.82
CA VAL A 55 7.22 -5.54 -2.02
C VAL A 55 5.88 -5.10 -2.57
N GLN A 56 5.02 -6.07 -2.82
CA GLN A 56 3.61 -5.94 -3.06
C GLN A 56 2.83 -6.53 -1.88
N LEU A 57 1.93 -5.72 -1.34
CA LEU A 57 0.99 -6.08 -0.30
C LEU A 57 -0.42 -6.00 -0.85
N SER A 58 -1.18 -7.08 -0.72
CA SER A 58 -2.61 -7.11 -1.01
C SER A 58 -3.40 -7.16 0.29
N MET A 59 -4.53 -6.47 0.36
CA MET A 59 -5.44 -6.51 1.51
C MET A 59 -6.87 -6.71 1.02
N GLY A 60 -7.53 -7.74 1.56
CA GLY A 60 -8.94 -8.03 1.30
C GLY A 60 -9.89 -7.58 2.42
N PHE A 61 -11.18 -7.90 2.26
CA PHE A 61 -12.29 -7.43 3.11
C PHE A 61 -12.21 -7.73 4.61
N HIS A 62 -11.48 -8.76 5.03
CA HIS A 62 -11.30 -9.07 6.45
C HIS A 62 -10.07 -8.39 7.07
N HIS A 63 -9.52 -7.37 6.41
CA HIS A 63 -8.28 -6.68 6.77
C HIS A 63 -7.07 -7.62 6.93
N LYS A 64 -7.18 -8.83 6.37
CA LYS A 64 -6.05 -9.73 6.22
C LYS A 64 -5.27 -9.25 5.03
N TRP A 65 -3.98 -9.06 5.25
CA TRP A 65 -3.06 -8.70 4.20
C TRP A 65 -2.08 -9.84 3.92
N HIS A 66 -1.61 -9.91 2.68
CA HIS A 66 -0.55 -10.79 2.23
C HIS A 66 0.55 -9.93 1.61
N SER A 67 1.81 -10.27 1.90
CA SER A 67 2.98 -9.61 1.34
C SER A 67 3.84 -10.65 0.63
N ASP A 68 4.36 -10.29 -0.54
CA ASP A 68 5.29 -11.10 -1.32
C ASP A 68 6.77 -10.82 -0.98
N ALA A 69 7.02 -10.06 0.10
CA ALA A 69 8.37 -9.68 0.51
C ALA A 69 9.30 -10.88 0.62
N GLN A 70 10.41 -10.83 -0.11
CA GLN A 70 11.35 -11.95 -0.21
C GLN A 70 12.19 -12.14 1.06
N ASN A 71 12.34 -11.09 1.86
CA ASN A 71 13.09 -11.10 3.11
C ASN A 71 12.56 -10.01 4.06
N GLU A 72 12.92 -10.12 5.34
CA GLU A 72 12.47 -9.17 6.38
C GLU A 72 12.93 -7.74 6.10
N LYS A 73 14.14 -7.54 5.54
CA LYS A 73 14.67 -6.20 5.26
C LYS A 73 13.83 -5.45 4.22
N ASP A 74 13.36 -6.14 3.19
CA ASP A 74 12.49 -5.53 2.18
C ASP A 74 11.11 -5.21 2.78
N MET A 75 10.59 -6.05 3.70
CA MET A 75 9.36 -5.78 4.44
C MET A 75 9.51 -4.59 5.40
N ASP A 76 10.63 -4.47 6.11
CA ASP A 76 10.91 -3.36 7.01
C ASP A 76 10.98 -2.03 6.25
N ALA A 77 11.67 -2.02 5.11
CA ALA A 77 11.73 -0.85 4.23
C ALA A 77 10.33 -0.45 3.72
N PHE A 78 9.49 -1.43 3.41
CA PHE A 78 8.10 -1.18 3.02
C PHE A 78 7.28 -0.58 4.17
N ILE A 79 7.40 -1.11 5.39
CA ILE A 79 6.71 -0.58 6.57
C ILE A 79 7.13 0.87 6.84
N GLU A 80 8.42 1.19 6.74
CA GLU A 80 8.91 2.56 6.92
C GLU A 80 8.37 3.51 5.83
N LEU A 81 8.23 3.06 4.59
CA LEU A 81 7.58 3.83 3.53
C LEU A 81 6.10 4.13 3.86
N ILE A 82 5.35 3.13 4.32
CA ILE A 82 3.95 3.29 4.76
C ILE A 82 3.85 4.32 5.89
N LYS A 83 4.71 4.21 6.91
CA LYS A 83 4.74 5.16 8.03
C LYS A 83 5.12 6.57 7.59
N HIS A 84 6.09 6.69 6.69
CA HIS A 84 6.51 7.97 6.13
C HIS A 84 5.32 8.68 5.48
N ILE A 85 4.60 8.01 4.57
CA ILE A 85 3.43 8.61 3.91
C ILE A 85 2.34 8.94 4.93
N ASN A 86 2.08 8.05 5.89
CA ASN A 86 1.10 8.30 6.94
C ASN A 86 1.42 9.54 7.79
N ASN A 87 2.69 9.82 8.07
CA ASN A 87 3.08 10.89 8.98
C ASN A 87 3.31 12.24 8.27
N HIS A 88 3.66 12.22 6.98
CA HIS A 88 4.01 13.42 6.23
C HIS A 88 2.87 14.02 5.40
N TYR A 89 1.80 13.27 5.15
CA TYR A 89 0.65 13.72 4.36
C TYR A 89 -0.63 13.76 5.19
N ASN A 90 -1.47 14.78 4.98
CA ASN A 90 -2.74 15.02 5.69
C ASN A 90 -3.96 14.99 4.77
#